data_AF-A0A9P5UI73-F1
#
_entry.id   AF-A0A9P5UI73-F1
#
_cell.length_a   1.000
_cell.length_b   1.000
_cell.length_c   1.000
_cell.angle_alpha   90.00
_cell.angle_beta   90.00
_cell.angle_gamma   90.00
#
_symmetry.space_group_name_H-M   'P 1'
#
loop_
_entity.id
_entity.type
_entity.pdbx_description
1 polymer ?
#
loop_
_entity_poly.entity_id
_entity_poly.type
_entity_poly.pdbx_seq_one_letter_code
_entity_poly.pdbx_strand_id
1 'polypeptide(L)'
;LKLNSPKPTPPPMSPINRELEEDETRATFLVTGYPRYKCPYVWLRSNHQRLIQTATDQKVEPNDPLKLDTISAWRTDDIRLWDIMAEIITMTLSPSPINPFRVNHAYFETLPLEECVVATGAMMDFLQRVYMKDTPYTDAVYADIKHLQKMHFVLYDELHTFLTERQALAAAGKGNGQVTVETAMN
;
A
#
# COMPACT_ATOMS: atom_id res chain seq x y z
N LEU A 1 36.23 29.32 38.58
CA LEU A 1 34.82 29.04 38.25
C LEU A 1 34.80 28.34 36.90
N LYS A 2 34.58 27.02 36.84
CA LYS A 2 34.45 26.29 35.58
C LYS A 2 33.08 26.65 34.98
N LEU A 3 33.06 27.36 33.85
CA LEU A 3 31.84 27.62 33.09
C LEU A 3 31.32 26.26 32.61
N ASN A 4 30.18 25.82 33.13
CA ASN A 4 29.47 24.67 32.56
C ASN A 4 29.13 25.02 31.11
N SER A 5 29.72 24.28 30.17
CA SER A 5 29.34 24.35 28.77
C SER A 5 27.83 24.10 28.66
N PRO A 6 27.07 24.92 27.93
CA PRO A 6 25.65 24.67 27.75
C PRO A 6 25.47 23.27 27.14
N LYS A 7 24.59 22.46 27.74
CA LYS A 7 24.20 21.17 27.16
C LYS A 7 23.73 21.44 25.73
N PRO A 8 24.18 20.67 24.73
CA PRO A 8 23.70 20.84 23.37
C PRO A 8 22.18 20.69 23.38
N THR A 9 21.48 21.74 22.93
CA THR A 9 20.05 21.65 22.66
C THR A 9 19.85 20.55 21.63
N PRO A 10 19.01 19.53 21.92
CA PRO A 10 18.70 18.53 20.91
C PRO A 10 18.13 19.24 19.68
N PRO A 11 18.43 18.75 18.47
CA PRO A 11 17.87 19.33 17.25
C PRO A 11 16.34 19.36 17.38
N PRO A 12 15.66 20.38 16.83
CA PRO A 12 14.22 20.48 16.89
C PRO A 12 13.63 19.25 16.19
N MET A 13 13.21 18.28 17.00
CA MET A 13 12.48 17.13 16.53
C MET A 13 11.05 17.59 16.28
N SER A 14 10.53 17.35 15.08
CA SER A 14 9.11 17.58 14.81
C SER A 14 8.27 16.80 15.82
N PRO A 15 7.17 17.36 16.36
CA PRO A 15 6.30 16.67 17.32
C PRO A 15 5.91 15.26 16.87
N ILE A 16 5.72 15.07 15.56
CA ILE A 16 5.40 13.78 14.96
C ILE A 16 6.49 12.72 15.19
N ASN A 17 7.76 13.10 15.28
CA ASN A 17 8.84 12.12 15.52
C ASN A 17 8.74 11.51 16.90
N ARG A 18 8.32 12.28 17.91
CA ARG A 18 8.11 11.75 19.26
C ARG A 18 6.98 10.73 19.28
N GLU A 19 5.84 11.05 18.67
CA GLU A 19 4.70 10.13 18.58
C GLU A 19 5.08 8.83 17.85
N LEU A 20 5.91 8.92 16.81
CA LEU A 20 6.37 7.75 16.05
C LEU A 20 7.36 6.88 16.84
N GLU A 21 8.18 7.47 17.72
CA GLU A 21 9.12 6.75 18.57
C GLU A 21 8.45 6.05 19.77
N GLU A 22 7.28 6.51 20.21
CA GLU A 22 6.54 5.93 21.33
C GLU A 22 5.93 4.55 21.02
N ASP A 23 5.66 4.26 19.74
CA ASP A 23 5.10 2.97 19.31
C ASP A 23 6.20 1.99 18.87
N GLU A 24 6.71 1.22 19.83
CA GLU A 24 7.70 0.18 19.57
C GLU A 24 7.14 -0.99 18.73
N THR A 25 5.82 -1.11 18.57
CA THR A 25 5.22 -2.20 17.77
C THR A 25 5.26 -1.93 16.27
N ARG A 26 5.48 -0.68 15.84
CA ARG A 26 5.39 -0.26 14.43
C ARG A 26 6.63 0.43 13.92
N ALA A 27 7.12 0.00 12.75
CA ALA A 27 8.20 0.69 12.07
C ALA A 27 7.65 1.73 11.09
N THR A 28 8.16 2.96 11.16
CA THR A 28 7.76 4.04 10.25
C THR A 28 8.92 4.44 9.36
N PHE A 29 8.66 4.49 8.06
CA PHE A 29 9.61 4.90 7.03
C PHE A 29 9.08 6.11 6.29
N LEU A 30 9.97 7.05 5.98
CA LEU A 30 9.70 8.14 5.05
C LEU A 30 10.32 7.79 3.70
N VAL A 31 9.50 7.62 2.67
CA VAL A 31 9.95 7.45 1.28
C VAL A 31 9.75 8.77 0.54
N THR A 32 10.81 9.30 -0.09
CA THR A 32 10.72 10.54 -0.87
C THR A 32 11.24 10.33 -2.28
N GLY A 33 10.65 11.02 -3.26
CA GLY A 33 11.12 11.05 -4.64
C GLY A 33 11.32 12.50 -5.08
N TYR A 34 12.55 13.01 -4.95
CA TYR A 34 12.86 14.36 -5.42
C TYR A 34 13.28 14.34 -6.90
N PRO A 35 12.63 15.13 -7.78
CA PRO A 35 12.97 15.15 -9.21
C PRO A 35 14.45 15.45 -9.49
N ARG A 36 15.07 16.28 -8.64
CA ARG A 36 16.49 16.65 -8.75
C ARG A 36 17.43 15.45 -8.69
N TYR A 37 17.12 14.44 -7.88
CA TYR A 37 18.01 13.31 -7.65
C TYR A 37 17.72 12.11 -8.56
N LYS A 38 16.54 12.10 -9.21
CA LYS A 38 16.10 11.05 -10.14
C LYS A 38 16.12 9.64 -9.52
N CYS A 39 16.05 9.54 -8.20
CA CYS A 39 15.94 8.30 -7.45
C CYS A 39 15.21 8.56 -6.13
N PRO A 40 14.51 7.54 -5.58
CA PRO A 40 13.90 7.64 -4.27
C PRO A 40 14.95 7.54 -3.16
N TYR A 41 14.62 8.10 -2.00
CA TYR A 41 15.37 7.95 -0.75
C TYR A 41 14.42 7.55 0.36
N VAL A 42 14.93 6.76 1.30
CA VAL A 42 14.16 6.23 2.42
C VAL A 42 14.85 6.59 3.72
N TRP A 43 14.10 7.09 4.70
CA TRP A 43 14.59 7.30 6.07
C TRP A 43 13.78 6.45 7.02
N LEU A 44 14.46 5.85 8.00
CA LEU A 44 13.79 5.29 9.16
C LEU A 44 13.40 6.45 10.09
N ARG A 45 12.18 6.40 10.65
CA ARG A 45 11.63 7.47 11.51
C ARG A 45 11.23 6.99 12.90
N SER A 46 11.23 5.69 13.12
CA SER A 46 11.00 5.08 14.44
C SER A 46 11.77 3.77 14.55
N ASN A 47 11.89 3.22 15.76
CA ASN A 47 12.49 1.90 15.99
C ASN A 47 13.94 1.73 15.46
N HIS A 48 14.71 2.83 15.44
CA HIS A 48 16.11 2.83 15.03
C HIS A 48 16.96 1.79 15.77
N GLN A 49 16.77 1.69 17.09
CA GLN A 49 17.54 0.77 17.91
C GLN A 49 17.29 -0.69 17.54
N ARG A 50 16.02 -1.07 17.32
CA ARG A 50 15.65 -2.45 16.96
C ARG A 50 16.09 -2.81 15.53
N LEU A 51 15.91 -1.90 14.58
CA LEU A 51 16.08 -2.24 13.17
C LEU A 51 17.52 -2.04 12.67
N ILE A 52 18.23 -1.01 13.16
CA ILE A 52 19.60 -0.72 12.71
C ILE A 52 20.60 -1.62 13.44
N GLN A 53 20.45 -1.84 14.76
CA GLN A 53 21.39 -2.67 15.53
C GLN A 53 21.30 -4.16 15.18
N THR A 54 20.15 -4.62 14.65
CA THR A 54 19.97 -6.02 14.27
C THR A 54 20.35 -6.30 12.81
N ALA A 55 20.27 -5.31 11.91
CA ALA A 55 20.49 -5.53 10.47
C ALA A 55 21.94 -5.34 10.01
N THR A 56 22.71 -4.42 10.59
CA THR A 56 24.08 -4.10 10.12
C THR A 56 24.89 -3.36 11.18
N ASP A 57 26.18 -3.63 11.30
CA ASP A 57 27.17 -2.83 12.07
C ASP A 57 27.31 -1.36 11.58
N GLN A 58 26.42 -0.89 10.71
CA GLN A 58 26.36 0.48 10.24
C GLN A 58 25.70 1.36 11.31
N LYS A 59 26.48 2.30 11.86
CA LYS A 59 25.91 3.45 12.58
C LYS A 59 25.15 4.32 11.57
N VAL A 60 23.87 4.04 11.37
CA VAL A 60 22.96 4.92 10.63
C VAL A 60 22.53 6.01 11.59
N GLU A 61 22.99 7.24 11.34
CA GLU A 61 22.55 8.40 12.10
C GLU A 61 21.05 8.65 11.80
N PRO A 62 20.24 9.09 12.78
CA PRO A 62 18.78 9.22 12.64
C PRO A 62 18.28 10.07 11.45
N ASN A 63 19.15 10.91 10.88
CA ASN A 63 18.80 11.81 9.78
C ASN A 63 19.36 11.37 8.42
N ASP A 64 20.15 10.30 8.37
CA ASP A 64 20.72 9.80 7.12
C ASP A 64 19.73 8.86 6.43
N PRO A 65 19.62 8.92 5.08
CA PRO A 65 18.82 7.96 4.35
C PRO A 65 19.42 6.56 4.47
N LEU A 66 18.55 5.55 4.50
CA LEU A 66 18.92 4.14 4.44
C LEU A 66 19.66 3.84 3.14
N LYS A 67 20.72 3.06 3.25
CA LYS A 67 21.45 2.50 2.13
C LYS A 67 20.81 1.18 1.74
N LEU A 68 19.82 1.28 0.86
CA LEU A 68 19.10 0.12 0.32
C LEU A 68 19.75 -0.36 -0.98
N ASP A 69 19.80 -1.67 -1.17
CA ASP A 69 20.35 -2.28 -2.38
C ASP A 69 19.50 -1.91 -3.60
N THR A 70 18.17 -1.93 -3.44
CA THR A 70 17.22 -1.50 -4.48
C THR A 70 17.40 -0.04 -4.87
N ILE A 71 17.68 0.86 -3.92
CA ILE A 71 17.97 2.27 -4.23
C ILE A 71 19.31 2.39 -4.96
N SER A 72 20.32 1.63 -4.54
CA SER A 72 21.64 1.63 -5.17
C SER A 72 21.58 1.15 -6.62
N ALA A 73 20.72 0.16 -6.91
CA ALA A 73 20.47 -0.38 -8.23
C ALA A 73 19.45 0.43 -9.07
N TRP A 74 18.84 1.50 -8.52
CA TRP A 74 17.73 2.24 -9.17
C TRP A 74 18.04 2.73 -10.58
N ARG A 75 19.30 3.08 -10.85
CA ARG A 75 19.73 3.64 -12.15
C ARG A 75 20.23 2.59 -13.13
N THR A 76 20.61 1.40 -12.65
CA THR A 76 21.25 0.36 -13.45
C THR A 76 20.30 -0.76 -13.82
N ASP A 77 19.34 -1.04 -12.94
CA ASP A 77 18.44 -2.17 -13.05
C ASP A 77 16.98 -1.68 -13.16
N ASP A 78 16.06 -2.57 -13.52
CA ASP A 78 14.63 -2.23 -13.63
C ASP A 78 13.95 -2.12 -12.26
N ILE A 79 14.47 -1.31 -11.35
CA ILE A 79 13.91 -1.15 -10.02
C ILE A 79 12.61 -0.32 -10.07
N ARG A 80 11.67 -0.72 -9.22
CA ARG A 80 10.36 -0.12 -9.02
C ARG A 80 10.19 0.16 -7.54
N LEU A 81 9.25 1.05 -7.22
CA LEU A 81 8.99 1.45 -5.85
C LEU A 81 8.65 0.26 -4.95
N TRP A 82 7.92 -0.73 -5.46
CA TRP A 82 7.55 -1.91 -4.68
C TRP A 82 8.75 -2.80 -4.33
N ASP A 83 9.83 -2.82 -5.13
CA ASP A 83 11.03 -3.57 -4.74
C ASP A 83 11.67 -2.96 -3.48
N ILE A 84 11.70 -1.62 -3.41
CA ILE A 84 12.15 -0.88 -2.23
C ILE A 84 11.27 -1.24 -1.03
N MET A 85 9.94 -1.31 -1.23
CA MET A 85 9.02 -1.72 -0.16
C MET A 85 9.28 -3.16 0.28
N ALA A 86 9.54 -4.09 -0.64
CA ALA A 86 9.85 -5.48 -0.31
C ALA A 86 11.14 -5.60 0.51
N GLU A 87 12.19 -4.86 0.14
CA GLU A 87 13.44 -4.80 0.90
C GLU A 87 13.22 -4.25 2.31
N ILE A 88 12.49 -3.13 2.43
CA ILE A 88 12.12 -2.53 3.72
C ILE A 88 11.34 -3.51 4.60
N ILE A 89 10.34 -4.19 4.06
CA ILE A 89 9.52 -5.14 4.82
C ILE A 89 10.37 -6.33 5.28
N THR A 90 11.25 -6.82 4.40
CA THR A 90 12.12 -7.98 4.66
C THR A 90 13.15 -7.70 5.75
N MET A 91 13.74 -6.51 5.79
CA MET A 91 14.66 -6.11 6.86
C MET A 91 13.96 -5.78 8.17
N THR A 92 12.68 -5.41 8.12
CA THR A 92 11.94 -4.94 9.30
C THR A 92 11.41 -6.08 10.16
N LEU A 93 11.04 -7.19 9.52
CA LEU A 93 10.36 -8.31 10.17
C LEU A 93 11.37 -9.42 10.45
N SER A 94 11.33 -9.96 11.68
CA SER A 94 12.11 -11.11 12.10
C SER A 94 11.17 -12.19 12.66
N PRO A 95 11.07 -13.37 12.02
CA PRO A 95 11.75 -13.76 10.79
C PRO A 95 11.24 -12.98 9.56
N SER A 96 12.07 -12.90 8.52
CA SER A 96 11.67 -12.30 7.24
C SER A 96 10.44 -13.02 6.68
N PRO A 97 9.47 -12.28 6.10
CA PRO A 97 8.24 -12.88 5.63
C PRO A 97 8.48 -13.66 4.34
N ILE A 98 7.74 -14.75 4.17
CA ILE A 98 7.74 -15.55 2.93
C ILE A 98 7.24 -14.72 1.75
N ASN A 99 6.27 -13.83 1.98
CA ASN A 99 5.73 -12.91 0.97
C ASN A 99 5.62 -11.51 1.58
N PRO A 100 6.43 -10.52 1.15
CA PRO A 100 6.33 -9.15 1.64
C PRO A 100 5.03 -8.44 1.17
N PHE A 101 4.37 -8.97 0.13
CA PHE A 101 3.11 -8.47 -0.42
C PHE A 101 1.91 -9.33 -0.03
N ARG A 102 1.99 -10.08 1.08
CA ARG A 102 0.89 -10.94 1.53
C ARG A 102 -0.40 -10.12 1.66
N VAL A 103 -1.45 -10.62 1.00
CA VAL A 103 -2.75 -9.96 1.00
C VAL A 103 -3.60 -10.42 2.18
N ASN A 104 -4.27 -9.47 2.83
CA ASN A 104 -5.32 -9.78 3.79
C ASN A 104 -6.67 -9.92 3.06
N HIS A 105 -7.05 -11.14 2.69
CA HIS A 105 -8.29 -11.37 1.93
C HIS A 105 -9.56 -10.97 2.71
N ALA A 106 -9.57 -11.15 4.03
CA ALA A 106 -10.72 -10.78 4.87
C ALA A 106 -11.02 -9.27 4.86
N TYR A 107 -10.05 -8.43 4.50
CA TYR A 107 -10.29 -7.00 4.36
C TYR A 107 -11.30 -6.69 3.24
N PHE A 108 -11.26 -7.42 2.14
CA PHE A 108 -12.16 -7.17 1.01
C PHE A 108 -13.62 -7.48 1.35
N GLU A 109 -13.86 -8.43 2.25
CA GLU A 109 -15.20 -8.74 2.76
C GLU A 109 -15.80 -7.59 3.59
N THR A 110 -14.98 -6.63 4.05
CA THR A 110 -15.45 -5.46 4.80
C THR A 110 -15.85 -4.28 3.91
N LEU A 111 -15.52 -4.33 2.61
CA LEU A 111 -15.76 -3.23 1.68
C LEU A 111 -17.15 -3.32 1.03
N PRO A 112 -17.80 -2.19 0.69
CA PRO A 112 -18.96 -2.18 -0.18
C PRO A 112 -18.66 -2.86 -1.51
N LEU A 113 -19.66 -3.52 -2.13
CA LEU A 113 -19.50 -4.32 -3.35
C LEU A 113 -18.75 -3.57 -4.47
N GLU A 114 -19.14 -2.34 -4.77
CA GLU A 114 -18.55 -1.51 -5.82
C GLU A 114 -17.06 -1.23 -5.55
N GLU A 115 -16.71 -0.87 -4.31
CA GLU A 115 -15.33 -0.64 -3.88
C GLU A 115 -14.52 -1.93 -3.88
N CYS A 116 -15.13 -3.04 -3.48
CA CYS A 116 -14.50 -4.34 -3.40
C CYS A 116 -14.10 -4.87 -4.80
N VAL A 117 -14.97 -4.72 -5.81
CA VAL A 117 -14.65 -5.08 -7.20
C VAL A 117 -13.45 -4.28 -7.70
N VAL A 118 -13.42 -2.96 -7.46
CA VAL A 118 -12.31 -2.11 -7.89
C VAL A 118 -11.02 -2.46 -7.14
N ALA A 119 -11.09 -2.63 -5.82
CA ALA A 119 -9.93 -2.92 -4.98
C ALA A 119 -9.31 -4.28 -5.31
N THR A 120 -10.11 -5.32 -5.52
CA THR A 120 -9.63 -6.66 -5.92
C THR A 120 -9.00 -6.65 -7.31
N GLY A 121 -9.60 -5.95 -8.27
CA GLY A 121 -9.02 -5.78 -9.62
C GLY A 121 -7.69 -5.03 -9.59
N ALA A 122 -7.61 -3.93 -8.85
CA ALA A 122 -6.39 -3.14 -8.70
C ALA A 122 -5.26 -3.92 -7.99
N MET A 123 -5.59 -4.66 -6.93
CA MET A 123 -4.63 -5.51 -6.22
C MET A 123 -4.10 -6.62 -7.14
N MET A 124 -4.98 -7.24 -7.93
CA MET A 124 -4.59 -8.27 -8.90
C MET A 124 -3.66 -7.72 -9.98
N ASP A 125 -3.94 -6.55 -10.56
CA ASP A 125 -3.04 -5.88 -11.54
C ASP A 125 -1.65 -5.60 -10.93
N PHE A 126 -1.62 -5.06 -9.70
CA PHE A 126 -0.37 -4.82 -8.99
C PHE A 126 0.43 -6.11 -8.78
N LEU A 127 -0.19 -7.16 -8.23
CA LEU A 127 0.50 -8.41 -7.96
C LEU A 127 0.97 -9.12 -9.24
N GLN A 128 0.25 -8.99 -10.36
CA GLN A 128 0.72 -9.51 -11.64
C GLN A 128 2.03 -8.84 -12.07
N ARG A 129 2.18 -7.52 -11.88
CA ARG A 129 3.45 -6.82 -12.17
C ARG A 129 4.59 -7.32 -11.26
N VAL A 130 4.29 -7.61 -10.00
CA VAL A 130 5.26 -8.18 -9.05
C VAL A 130 5.65 -9.60 -9.49
N TYR A 131 4.69 -10.43 -9.89
CA TYR A 131 4.91 -11.80 -10.35
C TYR A 131 5.85 -11.87 -11.57
N MET A 132 5.77 -10.90 -12.49
CA MET A 132 6.62 -10.87 -13.68
C MET A 132 8.12 -10.62 -13.42
N LYS A 133 8.50 -10.26 -12.18
CA LYS A 133 9.89 -9.91 -11.83
C LYS A 133 10.78 -11.07 -11.38
N ASP A 134 10.27 -12.30 -11.38
CA ASP A 134 11.00 -13.51 -10.94
C ASP A 134 11.73 -13.32 -9.60
N THR A 135 10.92 -13.14 -8.54
CA THR A 135 11.40 -12.89 -7.18
C THR A 135 11.38 -14.17 -6.33
N PRO A 136 12.09 -14.23 -5.19
CA PRO A 136 12.06 -15.40 -4.30
C PRO A 136 10.67 -15.76 -3.75
N TYR A 137 9.72 -14.82 -3.79
CA TYR A 137 8.36 -14.96 -3.27
C TYR A 137 7.29 -15.10 -4.36
N THR A 138 7.71 -15.38 -5.60
CA THR A 138 6.83 -15.49 -6.78
C THR A 138 5.69 -16.50 -6.58
N ASP A 139 5.98 -17.68 -6.02
CA ASP A 139 4.94 -18.71 -5.77
C ASP A 139 3.88 -18.24 -4.76
N ALA A 140 4.30 -17.51 -3.73
CA ALA A 140 3.41 -17.00 -2.70
C ALA A 140 2.54 -15.86 -3.25
N VAL A 141 3.13 -14.95 -4.05
CA VAL A 141 2.37 -13.91 -4.78
C VAL A 141 1.36 -14.56 -5.74
N TYR A 142 1.75 -15.62 -6.45
CA TYR A 142 0.85 -16.33 -7.35
C TYR A 142 -0.32 -17.01 -6.60
N ALA A 143 -0.09 -17.50 -5.39
CA ALA A 143 -1.16 -18.03 -4.54
C ALA A 143 -2.19 -16.95 -4.21
N ASP A 144 -1.75 -15.73 -3.86
CA ASP A 144 -2.63 -14.59 -3.58
C ASP A 144 -3.37 -14.14 -4.85
N ILE A 145 -2.70 -14.08 -6.01
CA ILE A 145 -3.35 -13.79 -7.30
C ILE A 145 -4.50 -14.76 -7.59
N LYS A 146 -4.27 -16.07 -7.42
CA LYS A 146 -5.31 -17.09 -7.64
C LYS A 146 -6.51 -16.90 -6.71
N HIS A 147 -6.28 -16.50 -5.47
CA HIS A 147 -7.35 -16.27 -4.51
C HIS A 147 -8.16 -15.03 -4.90
N LEU A 148 -7.47 -13.91 -5.16
CA LEU A 148 -8.09 -12.67 -5.61
C LEU A 148 -8.88 -12.83 -6.90
N GLN A 149 -8.36 -13.60 -7.86
CA GLN A 149 -9.03 -13.83 -9.14
C GLN A 149 -10.38 -14.56 -8.95
N LYS A 150 -10.43 -15.59 -8.10
CA LYS A 150 -11.68 -16.29 -7.78
C LYS A 150 -12.69 -15.34 -7.13
N MET A 151 -12.24 -14.56 -6.15
CA MET A 151 -13.08 -13.60 -5.45
C MET A 151 -13.60 -12.51 -6.40
N HIS A 152 -12.73 -11.95 -7.25
CA HIS A 152 -13.07 -10.89 -8.18
C HIS A 152 -14.16 -11.31 -9.18
N PHE A 153 -14.11 -12.55 -9.69
CA PHE A 153 -15.16 -13.04 -10.59
C PHE A 153 -16.53 -13.15 -9.92
N VAL A 154 -16.58 -13.61 -8.66
CA VAL A 154 -17.84 -13.67 -7.90
C VAL A 154 -18.39 -12.26 -7.66
N LEU A 155 -17.54 -11.33 -7.23
CA LEU A 155 -17.93 -9.95 -6.96
C LEU A 155 -18.40 -9.23 -8.23
N TYR A 156 -17.74 -9.49 -9.37
CA TYR A 156 -18.12 -8.90 -10.65
C TYR A 156 -19.50 -9.39 -11.12
N ASP A 157 -19.79 -10.67 -10.96
CA ASP A 157 -21.10 -11.25 -11.29
C ASP A 157 -22.22 -10.67 -10.41
N GLU A 158 -21.95 -10.53 -9.10
CA GLU A 158 -22.87 -9.89 -8.15
C GLU A 158 -23.13 -8.43 -8.53
N LEU A 159 -22.08 -7.67 -8.84
CA LEU A 159 -22.19 -6.28 -9.26
C LEU A 159 -22.96 -6.16 -10.59
N HIS A 160 -22.69 -7.04 -11.54
CA HIS A 160 -23.39 -7.04 -12.82
C HIS A 160 -24.89 -7.29 -12.65
N THR A 161 -25.26 -8.24 -11.79
CA THR A 161 -26.65 -8.53 -11.45
C THR A 161 -27.33 -7.33 -10.81
N PHE A 162 -26.70 -6.74 -9.77
CA PHE A 162 -27.20 -5.56 -9.08
C PHE A 162 -27.44 -4.37 -10.02
N LEU A 163 -26.50 -4.10 -10.92
CA LEU A 163 -26.61 -3.01 -11.89
C LEU A 163 -27.74 -3.27 -12.90
N THR A 164 -27.92 -4.51 -13.33
CA THR A 164 -28.97 -4.90 -14.28
C THR A 164 -30.36 -4.74 -13.67
N GLU A 165 -30.55 -5.18 -12.43
CA GLU A 165 -31.81 -5.01 -11.68
C GLU A 165 -32.15 -3.53 -11.50
N ARG A 166 -31.16 -2.72 -11.10
CA ARG A 166 -31.32 -1.28 -10.92
C ARG A 166 -31.72 -0.60 -12.24
N GLN A 167 -31.16 -1.01 -13.37
CA GLN A 167 -31.55 -0.50 -14.69
C GLN A 167 -32.98 -0.90 -15.08
N ALA A 168 -33.38 -2.15 -14.82
CA ALA A 168 -34.73 -2.63 -15.10
C ALA A 168 -35.79 -1.87 -14.29
N LEU A 169 -35.53 -1.62 -13.00
CA LEU A 169 -36.41 -0.82 -12.13
C LEU A 169 -36.53 0.63 -12.61
N ALA A 170 -35.41 1.24 -13.03
CA ALA A 170 -35.41 2.59 -13.59
C ALA A 170 -36.19 2.68 -14.91
N ALA A 171 -36.17 1.63 -15.74
CA ALA A 171 -36.96 1.56 -16.95
C ALA A 171 -38.47 1.39 -16.66
N ALA A 172 -38.83 0.55 -15.69
CA ALA A 172 -40.21 0.36 -15.27
C ALA A 172 -40.83 1.63 -14.64
N GLY A 173 -40.07 2.37 -13.83
CA GLY A 173 -40.52 3.62 -13.22
C GLY A 173 -40.81 4.76 -14.22
N LYS A 174 -40.24 4.71 -15.42
CA LYS A 174 -40.52 5.68 -16.50
C LYS A 174 -41.81 5.35 -17.28
N GLY A 175 -42.37 4.16 -17.14
CA GLY A 175 -43.57 3.70 -17.87
C GLY A 175 -44.91 4.18 -17.30
N ASN A 176 -44.99 4.57 -16.02
CA ASN A 176 -46.24 4.96 -15.35
C ASN A 176 -46.59 6.46 -15.43
N GLY A 177 -45.86 7.24 -16.25
CA GLY A 177 -46.02 8.70 -16.35
C GLY A 177 -46.79 9.21 -17.58
N GLN A 178 -47.25 8.35 -18.49
CA GLN A 178 -48.11 8.77 -19.61
C GLN A 178 -49.57 8.80 -19.15
N VAL A 179 -49.97 9.95 -18.59
CA VAL A 179 -51.38 10.30 -18.37
C VAL A 179 -52.06 10.37 -19.74
N THR A 180 -52.98 9.43 -19.99
CA THR A 180 -53.92 9.49 -21.11
C THR A 180 -54.80 10.73 -20.93
N VAL A 181 -54.54 11.78 -21.70
CA VAL A 181 -55.49 12.89 -21.83
C VAL A 181 -56.60 12.40 -22.76
N GLU A 182 -57.65 11.81 -22.17
CA GLU A 182 -58.89 11.53 -22.87
C GLU A 182 -59.43 12.83 -23.47
N THR A 183 -59.47 12.86 -24.80
CA THR A 183 -60.06 13.94 -25.58
C THR A 183 -61.57 13.78 -25.53
N ALA A 184 -62.24 14.47 -24.60
CA ALA A 184 -63.68 14.67 -24.64
C ALA A 184 -63.99 15.88 -25.52
N MET A 185 -64.28 15.64 -26.80
CA MET A 185 -64.99 16.58 -27.68
C MET A 185 -65.70 15.81 -28.79
N ASN A 186 -66.95 15.42 -28.51
CA ASN A 186 -68.17 15.70 -29.31
C ASN A 186 -69.35 14.85 -28.81
#